data_AF-A0A9E5LZZ3-F1
#
_entry.id   AF-A0A9E5LZZ3-F1
#
_cell.length_a   1.000
_cell.length_b   1.000
_cell.length_c   1.000
_cell.angle_alpha   90.00
_cell.angle_beta   90.00
_cell.angle_gamma   90.00
#
_symmetry.space_group_name_H-M   'P 1'
#
loop_
_entity.id
_entity.type
_entity.pdbx_description
1 polymer ?
#
loop_
_entity_poly.entity_id
_entity_poly.type
_entity_poly.pdbx_seq_one_letter_code
_entity_poly.pdbx_strand_id
1 'polypeptide(L)'
;MSNQYPKKVQTSASTRRLLGLFGLIASGAIPAYAQTSITWANAGSVANTSSNWVGSPTLANSVSTGNIWNFTNTASGNNSVTFSSARSVVGIVFSSTANAYSIGSSPLVLSIGASGITNSSGSNAQVITSPIATNNTQTWTTVAGGSLTTDAVTLTSNANNRTLTIAGAGNTSIGSIGLTVGQTGVGALTKTGAGTLTLTGTNTYAGATTINEGAVIIANGNSSSANANFKLELTGTVAPSLKLNSVNSLATTATLTGAGSSGNAGTVDLAAAGSYTLGSYLGNSMKFSASSGLATTLTFSGNSVLTASNNTTRIITNLDANLSLVFGGTLDIGSSTSGGGTFAGAGSIRVNGAIFNSSTGVRAVNKNDAGTLTLAGVNTYNGDTTISGGKLSLTGSGSIATSPTITNNGTFDVSAVTGGNYTLGSTQTYKGSGTTIGNLTINGAFTPGTSPGLATFNNDLTLGTSSTTTMEIGGLGGVAGTDYDKVSVTGALTYGGALSVVAYNSYNFAQAASFNLFGAGSRSGNFSSVSVAGTSLTNSSGVWSATTGGYDYTFSTSDGNLVIATAVPEPAATAAIGGAALLGLAALRRRRRA
;
A
#
# COMPACT_ATOMS: atom_id res chain seq x y z
N MET A 1 -7.38 38.66 50.71
CA MET A 1 -5.96 38.25 50.77
C MET A 1 -5.88 36.75 50.52
N SER A 2 -5.00 36.32 49.61
CA SER A 2 -4.63 34.92 49.26
C SER A 2 -5.71 34.11 48.50
N ASN A 3 -5.45 33.33 47.45
CA ASN A 3 -4.38 33.22 46.44
C ASN A 3 -4.95 32.18 45.44
N GLN A 4 -5.20 32.55 44.19
CA GLN A 4 -5.54 31.61 43.11
C GLN A 4 -4.91 32.14 41.82
N TYR A 5 -3.86 31.47 41.35
CA TYR A 5 -3.26 31.58 40.00
C TYR A 5 -2.59 30.24 39.69
N PRO A 6 -2.44 29.81 38.41
CA PRO A 6 -3.28 30.09 37.24
C PRO A 6 -3.65 28.83 36.42
N LYS A 7 -4.76 28.97 35.68
CA LYS A 7 -5.09 28.13 34.52
C LYS A 7 -4.29 28.62 33.30
N LYS A 8 -3.47 27.74 32.72
CA LYS A 8 -2.86 27.91 31.39
C LYS A 8 -3.95 27.86 30.32
N VAL A 9 -4.08 28.92 29.52
CA VAL A 9 -4.60 28.85 28.15
C VAL A 9 -3.66 29.69 27.29
N GLN A 10 -2.86 29.01 26.47
CA GLN A 10 -2.11 29.63 25.39
C GLN A 10 -3.04 29.73 24.17
N THR A 11 -3.24 30.95 23.68
CA THR A 11 -3.62 31.18 22.28
C THR A 11 -2.68 32.25 21.73
N SER A 12 -1.64 31.79 21.04
CA SER A 12 -0.72 32.64 20.28
C SER A 12 -1.37 32.97 18.94
N ALA A 13 -1.68 34.25 18.71
CA ALA A 13 -1.92 34.80 17.38
C ALA A 13 -0.67 35.61 16.99
N SER A 14 0.29 34.94 16.36
CA SER A 14 1.50 35.56 15.84
C SER A 14 1.21 36.33 14.55
N THR A 15 1.63 37.59 14.56
CA THR A 15 1.63 38.53 13.44
C THR A 15 2.85 38.29 12.53
N ARG A 16 2.64 38.41 11.21
CA ARG A 16 3.59 38.84 10.14
C ARG A 16 4.65 37.87 9.57
N ARG A 17 4.69 37.97 8.23
CA ARG A 17 5.82 37.87 7.28
C ARG A 17 6.16 36.49 6.73
N LEU A 18 5.50 36.21 5.61
CA LEU A 18 6.01 35.46 4.46
C LEU A 18 7.37 36.04 4.03
N LEU A 19 8.46 35.37 4.38
CA LEU A 19 9.80 35.55 3.79
C LEU A 19 10.48 34.18 3.77
N GLY A 20 11.15 33.87 2.65
CA GLY A 20 11.49 32.52 2.19
C GLY A 20 12.17 31.60 3.19
N LEU A 21 11.59 30.41 3.34
CA LEU A 21 12.23 29.26 3.96
C LEU A 21 12.88 28.41 2.85
N PHE A 22 14.08 28.82 2.42
CA PHE A 22 15.02 27.86 1.84
C PHE A 22 15.43 26.92 2.98
N GLY A 23 14.98 25.67 2.90
CA GLY A 23 15.35 24.63 3.85
C GLY A 23 16.86 24.46 3.90
N LEU A 24 17.42 24.86 5.04
CA LEU A 24 18.79 24.58 5.45
C LEU A 24 18.91 23.06 5.63
N ILE A 25 19.41 22.36 4.60
CA ILE A 25 19.90 21.00 4.76
C ILE A 25 21.14 21.11 5.64
N ALA A 26 21.06 20.56 6.84
CA ALA A 26 22.22 20.33 7.67
C ALA A 26 23.14 19.33 6.94
N SER A 27 24.09 19.86 6.16
CA SER A 27 25.27 19.11 5.79
C SER A 27 26.03 18.83 7.09
N GLY A 28 26.28 17.55 7.38
CA GLY A 28 27.18 17.19 8.47
C GLY A 28 28.48 17.96 8.30
N ALA A 29 28.87 18.69 9.35
CA ALA A 29 30.10 19.46 9.37
C ALA A 29 31.28 18.52 9.08
N ILE A 30 31.84 18.66 7.87
CA ILE A 30 33.14 18.12 7.52
C ILE A 30 34.16 18.93 8.34
N PRO A 31 35.19 18.32 8.96
CA PRO A 31 36.24 19.08 9.61
C PRO A 31 36.81 20.10 8.61
N ALA A 32 36.67 21.38 8.94
CA ALA A 32 37.16 22.49 8.14
C ALA A 32 38.70 22.53 8.22
N TYR A 33 39.36 21.69 7.42
CA TYR A 33 40.68 22.04 6.92
C TYR A 33 40.46 23.10 5.83
N ALA A 34 41.14 24.25 5.92
CA ALA A 34 41.12 25.27 4.89
C ALA A 34 41.68 24.70 3.58
N GLN A 35 40.83 24.11 2.74
CA GLN A 35 41.24 23.50 1.49
C GLN A 35 41.38 24.57 0.41
N THR A 36 42.58 24.65 -0.17
CA THR A 36 42.97 25.57 -1.22
C THR A 36 42.73 24.93 -2.59
N SER A 37 42.23 25.71 -3.56
CA SER A 37 41.93 25.22 -4.92
C SER A 37 42.91 25.78 -5.94
N ILE A 38 43.19 24.99 -6.99
CA ILE A 38 43.86 25.47 -8.19
C ILE A 38 42.85 25.53 -9.32
N THR A 39 42.93 26.59 -10.12
CA THR A 39 42.00 26.83 -11.23
C THR A 39 42.63 26.41 -12.55
N TRP A 40 41.86 25.68 -13.36
CA TRP A 40 42.26 25.31 -14.71
C TRP A 40 42.38 26.54 -15.60
N ALA A 41 43.60 26.86 -16.01
CA ALA A 41 43.90 28.02 -16.84
C ALA A 41 43.62 27.78 -18.33
N ASN A 42 43.39 26.52 -18.71
CA ASN A 42 43.18 26.09 -20.10
C ASN A 42 44.30 26.49 -21.08
N ALA A 43 45.55 26.54 -20.61
CA ALA A 43 46.72 26.81 -21.44
C ALA A 43 47.17 25.61 -22.31
N GLY A 44 46.53 24.45 -22.14
CA GLY A 44 46.78 23.18 -22.83
C GLY A 44 45.80 22.11 -22.31
N SER A 45 45.89 20.88 -22.80
CA SER A 45 44.93 19.80 -22.45
C SER A 45 45.41 18.82 -21.38
N VAL A 46 46.69 18.81 -21.01
CA VAL A 46 47.27 17.79 -20.10
C VAL A 46 47.27 18.31 -18.66
N ALA A 47 46.50 17.71 -17.77
CA ALA A 47 46.36 18.15 -16.38
C ALA A 47 47.60 17.91 -15.52
N ASN A 48 48.54 17.07 -15.95
CA ASN A 48 49.84 16.87 -15.29
C ASN A 48 50.81 18.04 -15.49
N THR A 49 50.49 19.01 -16.35
CA THR A 49 51.38 20.15 -16.67
C THR A 49 51.05 21.34 -15.79
N SER A 50 52.00 21.82 -14.98
CA SER A 50 51.80 22.91 -14.02
C SER A 50 51.37 24.23 -14.67
N SER A 51 51.83 24.53 -15.88
CA SER A 51 51.43 25.75 -16.62
C SER A 51 49.95 25.81 -16.98
N ASN A 52 49.23 24.68 -16.91
CA ASN A 52 47.79 24.64 -17.19
C ASN A 52 46.95 24.97 -15.95
N TRP A 53 47.58 25.28 -14.81
CA TRP A 53 46.93 25.59 -13.54
C TRP A 53 47.39 26.94 -12.99
N VAL A 54 46.46 27.68 -12.38
CA VAL A 54 46.73 28.93 -11.68
C VAL A 54 46.23 28.81 -10.23
N GLY A 55 47.02 29.32 -9.29
CA GLY A 55 46.70 29.31 -7.86
C GLY A 55 47.76 28.61 -7.00
N SER A 56 47.51 28.58 -5.70
CA SER A 56 48.34 27.92 -4.69
C SER A 56 47.46 26.98 -3.86
N PRO A 57 47.93 25.76 -3.52
CA PRO A 57 49.27 25.20 -3.69
C PRO A 57 49.58 24.82 -5.14
N THR A 58 50.86 24.51 -5.42
CA THR A 58 51.26 23.93 -6.71
C THR A 58 50.59 22.57 -6.93
N LEU A 59 50.54 22.12 -8.19
CA LEU A 59 49.93 20.86 -8.60
C LEU A 59 50.50 19.65 -7.83
N ALA A 60 49.84 19.25 -6.74
CA ALA A 60 50.17 18.04 -5.97
C ALA A 60 49.54 16.77 -6.59
N ASN A 61 49.96 15.59 -6.15
CA ASN A 61 49.34 14.31 -6.54
C ASN A 61 48.87 13.60 -5.26
N SER A 62 47.79 14.10 -4.65
CA SER A 62 47.34 13.69 -3.32
C SER A 62 45.81 13.78 -3.18
N VAL A 63 45.25 12.86 -2.41
CA VAL A 63 43.83 12.76 -2.04
C VAL A 63 43.51 13.37 -0.67
N SER A 64 44.53 13.78 0.10
CA SER A 64 44.36 14.29 1.47
C SER A 64 44.85 15.72 1.67
N THR A 65 45.77 16.21 0.84
CA THR A 65 46.40 17.52 0.99
C THR A 65 46.39 18.29 -0.34
N GLY A 66 45.94 19.54 -0.33
CA GLY A 66 46.04 20.45 -1.47
C GLY A 66 44.91 20.35 -2.49
N ASN A 67 45.22 19.96 -3.74
CA ASN A 67 44.46 20.38 -4.92
C ASN A 67 43.00 19.91 -4.96
N ILE A 68 42.10 20.85 -4.71
CA ILE A 68 40.82 20.86 -5.40
C ILE A 68 41.07 21.40 -6.80
N TRP A 69 40.69 20.62 -7.82
CA TRP A 69 40.67 21.08 -9.20
C TRP A 69 39.42 21.91 -9.45
N ASN A 70 39.58 23.19 -9.72
CA ASN A 70 38.49 24.11 -10.01
C ASN A 70 38.46 24.45 -11.51
N PHE A 71 37.35 24.12 -12.17
CA PHE A 71 37.10 24.40 -13.58
C PHE A 71 36.10 25.56 -13.70
N THR A 72 36.41 26.56 -14.52
CA THR A 72 35.63 27.79 -14.67
C THR A 72 35.40 28.12 -16.16
N ASN A 73 34.91 29.33 -16.48
CA ASN A 73 34.75 29.80 -17.86
C ASN A 73 36.06 30.36 -18.43
N THR A 74 37.06 29.51 -18.66
CA THR A 74 38.37 29.98 -19.17
C THR A 74 38.52 29.88 -20.70
N ALA A 75 37.60 29.24 -21.42
CA ALA A 75 37.60 29.21 -22.90
C ALA A 75 36.25 28.87 -23.54
N SER A 76 36.02 29.29 -24.77
CA SER A 76 34.82 28.94 -25.54
C SER A 76 34.76 27.45 -25.90
N GLY A 77 33.61 26.81 -25.66
CA GLY A 77 33.31 25.43 -26.10
C GLY A 77 33.58 24.33 -25.07
N ASN A 78 33.44 23.07 -25.50
CA ASN A 78 33.70 21.89 -24.68
C ASN A 78 35.22 21.68 -24.53
N ASN A 79 35.72 21.66 -23.30
CA ASN A 79 37.15 21.58 -23.01
C ASN A 79 37.59 20.16 -22.65
N SER A 80 38.62 19.64 -23.31
CA SER A 80 39.17 18.30 -23.07
C SER A 80 40.38 18.36 -22.13
N VAL A 81 40.34 17.55 -21.07
CA VAL A 81 41.38 17.46 -20.02
C VAL A 81 41.87 16.01 -19.96
N THR A 82 43.16 15.81 -20.16
CA THR A 82 43.81 14.49 -20.25
C THR A 82 44.91 14.34 -19.20
N PHE A 83 45.40 13.13 -19.01
CA PHE A 83 46.47 12.77 -18.09
C PHE A 83 47.57 12.01 -18.81
N SER A 84 48.83 12.28 -18.46
CA SER A 84 49.97 11.48 -18.94
C SER A 84 50.34 10.33 -17.97
N SER A 85 49.74 10.31 -16.78
CA SER A 85 49.89 9.28 -15.74
C SER A 85 48.72 9.36 -14.76
N ALA A 86 48.49 8.30 -13.96
CA ALA A 86 47.43 8.28 -12.96
C ALA A 86 47.51 9.47 -12.00
N ARG A 87 46.35 9.97 -11.56
CA ARG A 87 46.25 11.22 -10.77
C ARG A 87 45.50 11.02 -9.47
N SER A 88 45.84 11.82 -8.48
CA SER A 88 45.20 11.94 -7.18
C SER A 88 44.91 13.40 -6.88
N VAL A 89 43.66 13.70 -6.53
CA VAL A 89 43.18 15.04 -6.19
C VAL A 89 42.27 14.99 -4.97
N VAL A 90 42.17 16.10 -4.24
CA VAL A 90 41.31 16.18 -3.05
C VAL A 90 39.83 16.22 -3.44
N GLY A 91 39.52 16.92 -4.53
CA GLY A 91 38.18 17.01 -5.10
C GLY A 91 38.18 17.72 -6.45
N ILE A 92 37.02 17.74 -7.11
CA ILE A 92 36.80 18.45 -8.36
C ILE A 92 35.59 19.38 -8.19
N VAL A 93 35.72 20.61 -8.65
CA VAL A 93 34.67 21.61 -8.67
C VAL A 93 34.56 22.16 -10.08
N PHE A 94 33.37 22.06 -10.67
CA PHE A 94 32.97 22.86 -11.83
C PHE A 94 32.17 24.04 -11.29
N SER A 95 32.67 25.26 -11.46
CA SER A 95 32.00 26.46 -10.97
C SER A 95 30.65 26.68 -11.66
N SER A 96 29.86 27.62 -11.15
CA SER A 96 28.61 28.04 -11.81
C SER A 96 28.81 28.61 -13.21
N THR A 97 30.02 29.05 -13.52
CA THR A 97 30.42 29.56 -14.84
C THR A 97 31.12 28.50 -15.69
N ALA A 98 31.39 27.30 -15.18
CA ALA A 98 32.13 26.29 -15.92
C ALA A 98 31.43 25.93 -17.23
N ASN A 99 32.20 25.89 -18.33
CA ASN A 99 31.81 25.28 -19.59
C ASN A 99 31.66 23.76 -19.44
N ALA A 100 31.30 23.06 -20.51
CA ALA A 100 31.36 21.60 -20.51
C ALA A 100 32.83 21.14 -20.56
N TYR A 101 33.18 20.20 -19.69
CA TYR A 101 34.49 19.57 -19.65
C TYR A 101 34.37 18.06 -19.84
N SER A 102 35.31 17.50 -20.60
CA SER A 102 35.55 16.07 -20.69
C SER A 102 36.90 15.77 -20.09
N ILE A 103 36.93 15.08 -18.94
CA ILE A 103 38.14 14.78 -18.19
C ILE A 103 38.43 13.28 -18.29
N GLY A 104 39.51 12.88 -18.94
CA GLY A 104 39.95 11.50 -18.83
C GLY A 104 41.02 11.08 -19.83
N SER A 105 41.65 9.95 -19.49
CA SER A 105 42.68 9.27 -20.28
C SER A 105 42.69 7.79 -19.92
N SER A 106 41.56 7.11 -20.14
CA SER A 106 41.43 5.67 -19.87
C SER A 106 42.60 4.89 -20.51
N PRO A 107 43.27 3.96 -19.79
CA PRO A 107 42.88 3.37 -18.50
C PRO A 107 43.44 4.08 -17.24
N LEU A 108 43.99 5.29 -17.36
CA LEU A 108 44.59 5.98 -16.22
C LEU A 108 43.53 6.36 -15.17
N VAL A 109 43.77 5.93 -13.93
CA VAL A 109 42.87 6.15 -12.79
C VAL A 109 42.98 7.58 -12.26
N LEU A 110 41.83 8.16 -11.95
CA LEU A 110 41.70 9.42 -11.22
C LEU A 110 41.20 9.15 -9.80
N SER A 111 42.09 9.26 -8.83
CA SER A 111 41.76 9.10 -7.41
C SER A 111 41.22 10.40 -6.83
N ILE A 112 40.04 10.34 -6.22
CA ILE A 112 39.37 11.50 -5.60
C ILE A 112 39.36 11.34 -4.08
N GLY A 113 39.70 12.42 -3.38
CA GLY A 113 39.69 12.54 -1.92
C GLY A 113 38.30 12.80 -1.32
N ALA A 114 38.26 13.18 -0.04
CA ALA A 114 37.01 13.35 0.72
C ALA A 114 36.09 14.46 0.18
N SER A 115 36.61 15.43 -0.58
CA SER A 115 35.83 16.57 -1.07
C SER A 115 34.95 16.24 -2.27
N GLY A 116 35.13 15.06 -2.88
CA GLY A 116 34.24 14.55 -3.91
C GLY A 116 34.22 15.40 -5.19
N ILE A 117 33.06 15.45 -5.84
CA ILE A 117 32.85 16.13 -7.12
C ILE A 117 31.65 17.06 -6.99
N THR A 118 31.82 18.34 -7.30
CA THR A 118 30.72 19.31 -7.33
C THR A 118 30.58 19.91 -8.72
N ASN A 119 29.45 19.70 -9.38
CA ASN A 119 29.06 20.43 -10.57
C ASN A 119 28.06 21.52 -10.21
N SER A 120 28.55 22.76 -10.13
CA SER A 120 27.74 23.95 -9.89
C SER A 120 27.26 24.63 -11.18
N SER A 121 27.63 24.11 -12.36
CA SER A 121 27.17 24.61 -13.65
C SER A 121 25.73 24.17 -13.89
N GLY A 122 24.82 25.14 -13.99
CA GLY A 122 23.38 24.89 -14.16
C GLY A 122 22.93 24.58 -15.59
N SER A 123 23.86 24.47 -16.54
CA SER A 123 23.53 24.27 -17.96
C SER A 123 24.42 23.28 -18.69
N ASN A 124 25.59 22.95 -18.13
CA ASN A 124 26.59 22.18 -18.85
C ASN A 124 26.73 20.76 -18.28
N ALA A 125 26.85 19.80 -19.21
CA ALA A 125 27.18 18.44 -18.90
C ALA A 125 28.69 18.30 -18.69
N GLN A 126 29.08 17.66 -17.59
CA GLN A 126 30.46 17.33 -17.26
C GLN A 126 30.66 15.84 -17.43
N VAL A 127 31.76 15.45 -18.07
CA VAL A 127 32.05 14.04 -18.35
C VAL A 127 33.42 13.69 -17.77
N ILE A 128 33.52 12.60 -17.02
CA ILE A 128 34.77 12.03 -16.54
C ILE A 128 34.89 10.61 -17.07
N THR A 129 35.75 10.41 -18.07
CA THR A 129 35.92 9.12 -18.76
C THR A 129 37.04 8.25 -18.20
N SER A 130 37.91 8.81 -17.36
CA SER A 130 38.88 8.02 -16.59
C SER A 130 38.18 7.25 -15.48
N PRO A 131 38.57 5.98 -15.20
CA PRO A 131 38.11 5.27 -14.02
C PRO A 131 38.43 6.06 -12.75
N ILE A 132 37.44 6.23 -11.89
CA ILE A 132 37.54 6.95 -10.64
C ILE A 132 37.82 5.96 -9.51
N ALA A 133 38.84 6.22 -8.71
CA ALA A 133 39.01 5.56 -7.41
C ALA A 133 38.65 6.54 -6.31
N THR A 134 37.82 6.14 -5.35
CA THR A 134 37.55 6.97 -4.18
C THR A 134 38.25 6.31 -3.01
N ASN A 135 38.92 7.05 -2.12
CA ASN A 135 39.55 6.52 -0.89
C ASN A 135 38.90 6.96 0.44
N ASN A 136 37.86 7.82 0.37
CA ASN A 136 37.05 8.26 1.51
C ASN A 136 35.53 8.08 1.25
N THR A 137 34.69 8.20 2.28
CA THR A 137 33.26 8.49 2.05
C THR A 137 33.16 9.79 1.26
N GLN A 138 32.30 9.83 0.24
CA GLN A 138 32.21 10.96 -0.68
C GLN A 138 30.79 11.44 -0.87
N THR A 139 30.66 12.73 -1.16
CA THR A 139 29.43 13.34 -1.67
C THR A 139 29.73 13.99 -3.00
N TRP A 140 28.97 13.62 -4.03
CA TRP A 140 28.99 14.25 -5.33
C TRP A 140 27.70 15.04 -5.52
N THR A 141 27.82 16.31 -5.88
CA THR A 141 26.67 17.23 -5.97
C THR A 141 26.56 17.80 -7.38
N THR A 142 25.38 17.67 -8.00
CA THR A 142 25.08 18.33 -9.28
C THR A 142 23.89 19.28 -9.11
N VAL A 143 24.04 20.54 -9.46
CA VAL A 143 22.94 21.53 -9.36
C VAL A 143 21.90 21.35 -10.48
N ALA A 144 20.72 21.93 -10.31
CA ALA A 144 19.64 21.86 -11.30
C ALA A 144 20.11 22.32 -12.70
N GLY A 145 19.71 21.59 -13.74
CA GLY A 145 20.08 21.85 -15.14
C GLY A 145 21.48 21.37 -15.54
N GLY A 146 22.37 21.11 -14.57
CA GLY A 146 23.66 20.44 -14.80
C GLY A 146 23.54 18.92 -14.91
N SER A 147 24.57 18.29 -15.47
CA SER A 147 24.72 16.83 -15.51
C SER A 147 26.16 16.42 -15.22
N LEU A 148 26.35 15.29 -14.55
CA LEU A 148 27.64 14.63 -14.37
C LEU A 148 27.56 13.21 -14.96
N THR A 149 28.47 12.87 -15.86
CA THR A 149 28.63 11.50 -16.37
C THR A 149 30.00 11.00 -16.00
N THR A 150 30.07 9.82 -15.40
CA THR A 150 31.33 9.14 -15.07
C THR A 150 31.32 7.72 -15.60
N ASP A 151 32.49 7.18 -15.92
CA ASP A 151 32.64 5.77 -16.30
C ASP A 151 32.62 4.84 -15.06
N ALA A 152 33.70 4.09 -14.80
CA ALA A 152 33.79 3.20 -13.64
C ALA A 152 34.19 3.95 -12.36
N VAL A 153 33.57 3.62 -11.24
CA VAL A 153 33.89 4.11 -9.89
C VAL A 153 34.25 2.93 -9.00
N THR A 154 35.44 2.94 -8.43
CA THR A 154 35.91 1.93 -7.48
C THR A 154 35.96 2.52 -6.07
N LEU A 155 35.24 1.90 -5.14
CA LEU A 155 35.31 2.24 -3.71
C LEU A 155 36.46 1.43 -3.06
N THR A 156 37.61 2.06 -2.84
CA THR A 156 38.82 1.39 -2.30
C THR A 156 38.78 1.18 -0.77
N SER A 157 38.05 0.20 -0.24
CA SER A 157 37.75 0.11 1.22
C SER A 157 38.82 -0.58 2.09
N ASN A 158 39.63 0.16 2.83
CA ASN A 158 40.43 -0.41 3.93
C ASN A 158 39.51 -0.70 5.14
N ALA A 159 38.96 -1.92 5.23
CA ALA A 159 38.09 -2.47 6.30
C ALA A 159 36.81 -1.70 6.70
N ASN A 160 36.66 -0.43 6.33
CA ASN A 160 35.52 0.42 6.65
C ASN A 160 34.47 0.37 5.53
N ASN A 161 33.19 0.41 5.89
CA ASN A 161 32.13 0.66 4.92
C ASN A 161 32.20 2.10 4.43
N ARG A 162 32.28 2.28 3.11
CA ARG A 162 32.44 3.58 2.47
C ARG A 162 31.21 3.88 1.64
N THR A 163 30.63 5.06 1.86
CA THR A 163 29.41 5.47 1.17
C THR A 163 29.75 6.48 0.08
N LEU A 164 29.26 6.24 -1.14
CA LEU A 164 29.17 7.27 -2.16
C LEU A 164 27.77 7.90 -2.07
N THR A 165 27.70 9.21 -1.85
CA THR A 165 26.46 9.97 -1.83
C THR A 165 26.33 10.77 -3.11
N ILE A 166 25.24 10.56 -3.85
CA ILE A 166 24.88 11.38 -5.01
C ILE A 166 23.78 12.35 -4.58
N ALA A 167 24.03 13.63 -4.75
CA ALA A 167 23.22 14.72 -4.22
C ALA A 167 22.90 15.79 -5.28
N GLY A 168 21.95 16.67 -4.93
CA GLY A 168 21.56 17.81 -5.76
C GLY A 168 20.37 17.53 -6.68
N ALA A 169 20.01 18.55 -7.45
CA ALA A 169 18.84 18.54 -8.34
C ALA A 169 19.18 18.19 -9.80
N GLY A 170 20.47 18.21 -10.17
CA GLY A 170 20.94 17.78 -11.47
C GLY A 170 21.13 16.27 -11.56
N ASN A 171 21.26 15.78 -12.79
CA ASN A 171 21.35 14.33 -13.04
C ASN A 171 22.80 13.85 -12.94
N THR A 172 22.97 12.60 -12.53
CA THR A 172 24.27 11.92 -12.53
C THR A 172 24.13 10.56 -13.20
N SER A 173 25.05 10.22 -14.10
CA SER A 173 25.13 8.91 -14.75
C SER A 173 26.47 8.27 -14.41
N ILE A 174 26.45 7.03 -13.93
CA ILE A 174 27.65 6.27 -13.54
C ILE A 174 27.64 4.95 -14.30
N GLY A 175 28.76 4.64 -14.96
CA GLY A 175 29.00 3.39 -15.67
C GLY A 175 28.91 2.18 -14.75
N SER A 176 29.79 2.09 -13.76
CA SER A 176 29.75 1.01 -12.77
C SER A 176 30.27 1.49 -11.42
N ILE A 177 29.79 0.90 -10.34
CA ILE A 177 30.32 1.08 -8.99
C ILE A 177 30.80 -0.27 -8.48
N GLY A 178 32.10 -0.40 -8.28
CA GLY A 178 32.74 -1.64 -7.81
C GLY A 178 33.50 -1.48 -6.50
N LEU A 179 34.02 -2.60 -6.02
CA LEU A 179 34.96 -2.68 -4.89
C LEU A 179 36.32 -3.15 -5.41
N THR A 180 37.39 -2.77 -4.70
CA THR A 180 38.69 -3.39 -4.92
C THR A 180 38.66 -4.86 -4.49
N VAL A 181 39.32 -5.74 -5.25
CA VAL A 181 39.43 -7.17 -4.94
C VAL A 181 40.14 -7.37 -3.60
N GLY A 182 39.65 -8.30 -2.77
CA GLY A 182 40.28 -8.66 -1.49
C GLY A 182 39.87 -7.80 -0.28
N GLN A 183 38.94 -6.86 -0.45
CA GLN A 183 38.47 -6.00 0.64
C GLN A 183 37.33 -6.64 1.45
N THR A 184 37.24 -6.33 2.75
CA THR A 184 36.17 -6.78 3.65
C THR A 184 35.00 -5.79 3.77
N GLY A 185 35.24 -4.50 3.47
CA GLY A 185 34.20 -3.47 3.50
C GLY A 185 33.27 -3.56 2.29
N VAL A 186 31.96 -3.49 2.51
CA VAL A 186 30.96 -3.80 1.47
C VAL A 186 30.65 -2.62 0.54
N GLY A 187 31.00 -1.38 0.92
CA GLY A 187 30.64 -0.16 0.17
C GLY A 187 29.13 0.10 0.12
N ALA A 188 28.70 1.36 0.05
CA ALA A 188 27.28 1.70 0.03
C ALA A 188 27.00 2.89 -0.90
N LEU A 189 25.74 3.04 -1.28
CA LEU A 189 25.28 4.14 -2.14
C LEU A 189 24.13 4.88 -1.46
N THR A 190 24.21 6.20 -1.39
CA THR A 190 23.11 7.05 -0.94
C THR A 190 22.71 8.00 -2.05
N LYS A 191 21.41 8.07 -2.37
CA LYS A 191 20.86 9.05 -3.29
C LYS A 191 20.00 10.06 -2.52
N THR A 192 20.35 11.34 -2.61
CA THR A 192 19.60 12.47 -2.03
C THR A 192 19.43 13.59 -3.06
N GLY A 193 18.61 14.60 -2.75
CA GLY A 193 18.19 15.66 -3.67
C GLY A 193 17.28 15.19 -4.82
N ALA A 194 16.68 16.14 -5.51
CA ALA A 194 15.64 15.88 -6.53
C ALA A 194 16.15 15.23 -7.83
N GLY A 195 17.46 15.25 -8.10
CA GLY A 195 18.03 14.76 -9.36
C GLY A 195 17.88 13.25 -9.57
N THR A 196 18.19 12.78 -10.77
CA THR A 196 18.21 11.34 -11.12
C THR A 196 19.63 10.79 -11.13
N LEU A 197 19.86 9.68 -10.43
CA LEU A 197 21.05 8.86 -10.61
C LEU A 197 20.75 7.72 -11.58
N THR A 198 21.51 7.58 -12.65
CA THR A 198 21.43 6.45 -13.58
C THR A 198 22.66 5.57 -13.42
N LEU A 199 22.45 4.28 -13.13
CA LEU A 199 23.49 3.26 -13.15
C LEU A 199 23.38 2.49 -14.48
N THR A 200 24.38 2.65 -15.35
CA THR A 200 24.31 2.15 -16.74
C THR A 200 24.97 0.80 -16.98
N GLY A 201 25.78 0.32 -16.03
CA GLY A 201 26.46 -0.97 -16.05
C GLY A 201 26.33 -1.72 -14.72
N THR A 202 27.02 -2.85 -14.64
CA THR A 202 26.97 -3.75 -13.48
C THR A 202 27.71 -3.16 -12.29
N ASN A 203 27.08 -3.15 -11.12
CA ASN A 203 27.69 -2.68 -9.89
C ASN A 203 27.91 -3.86 -8.93
N THR A 204 29.00 -3.85 -8.19
CA THR A 204 29.47 -4.98 -7.37
C THR A 204 29.69 -4.62 -5.89
N TYR A 205 29.30 -3.42 -5.45
CA TYR A 205 29.25 -3.12 -4.02
C TYR A 205 28.17 -3.98 -3.33
N ALA A 206 28.43 -4.33 -2.07
CA ALA A 206 27.63 -5.27 -1.29
C ALA A 206 26.74 -4.61 -0.20
N GLY A 207 26.99 -3.34 0.14
CA GLY A 207 26.17 -2.62 1.11
C GLY A 207 24.90 -2.05 0.48
N ALA A 208 24.05 -1.49 1.33
CA ALA A 208 22.74 -1.01 0.91
C ALA A 208 22.82 0.20 -0.03
N THR A 209 21.85 0.28 -0.95
CA THR A 209 21.50 1.50 -1.66
C THR A 209 20.34 2.18 -0.94
N THR A 210 20.57 3.35 -0.37
CA THR A 210 19.53 4.16 0.28
C THR A 210 19.09 5.29 -0.64
N ILE A 211 17.80 5.35 -0.97
CA ILE A 211 17.21 6.41 -1.79
C ILE A 211 16.36 7.30 -0.88
N ASN A 212 16.92 8.47 -0.55
CA ASN A 212 16.32 9.47 0.31
C ASN A 212 15.37 10.41 -0.42
N GLU A 213 15.74 10.81 -1.64
CA GLU A 213 15.02 11.74 -2.50
C GLU A 213 15.38 11.50 -3.98
N GLY A 214 14.48 11.92 -4.89
CA GLY A 214 14.70 11.86 -6.33
C GLY A 214 14.59 10.42 -6.88
N ALA A 215 15.32 10.13 -7.95
CA ALA A 215 15.23 8.85 -8.64
C ALA A 215 16.59 8.13 -8.73
N VAL A 216 16.54 6.79 -8.65
CA VAL A 216 17.61 5.90 -9.12
C VAL A 216 17.06 5.07 -10.27
N ILE A 217 17.73 5.10 -11.41
CA ILE A 217 17.43 4.27 -12.58
C ILE A 217 18.51 3.21 -12.69
N ILE A 218 18.10 1.94 -12.71
CA ILE A 218 18.97 0.82 -13.08
C ILE A 218 18.72 0.53 -14.56
N ALA A 219 19.60 1.07 -15.42
CA ALA A 219 19.39 1.04 -16.86
C ALA A 219 19.67 -0.34 -17.46
N ASN A 220 20.72 -1.02 -16.99
CA ASN A 220 21.11 -2.38 -17.40
C ASN A 220 21.43 -3.23 -16.17
N GLY A 221 21.25 -4.56 -16.27
CA GLY A 221 21.39 -5.55 -15.20
C GLY A 221 22.43 -5.24 -14.11
N ASN A 222 21.94 -4.99 -12.91
CA ASN A 222 22.72 -4.87 -11.67
C ASN A 222 22.64 -6.18 -10.84
N SER A 223 22.56 -7.31 -11.56
CA SER A 223 22.24 -8.66 -11.04
C SER A 223 23.32 -9.31 -10.16
N SER A 224 24.33 -8.58 -9.66
CA SER A 224 25.31 -9.18 -8.74
C SER A 224 24.69 -9.35 -7.35
N SER A 225 24.90 -10.51 -6.71
CA SER A 225 24.32 -10.83 -5.37
C SER A 225 24.81 -9.89 -4.26
N ALA A 226 25.89 -9.16 -4.50
CA ALA A 226 26.39 -8.12 -3.62
C ALA A 226 25.36 -6.98 -3.50
N ASN A 227 24.79 -6.52 -4.62
CA ASN A 227 23.98 -5.30 -4.67
C ASN A 227 22.49 -5.53 -4.36
N ALA A 228 22.20 -6.44 -3.44
CA ALA A 228 20.85 -6.98 -3.32
C ALA A 228 19.93 -6.07 -2.47
N ASN A 229 20.43 -5.11 -1.70
CA ASN A 229 19.63 -4.43 -0.68
C ASN A 229 19.33 -2.96 -1.05
N PHE A 230 18.09 -2.68 -1.45
CA PHE A 230 17.61 -1.33 -1.70
C PHE A 230 16.68 -0.88 -0.58
N LYS A 231 16.98 0.27 0.03
CA LYS A 231 16.12 0.95 0.99
C LYS A 231 15.57 2.23 0.38
N LEU A 232 14.25 2.32 0.28
CA LEU A 232 13.56 3.54 -0.15
C LEU A 232 12.99 4.21 1.10
N GLU A 233 13.55 5.35 1.48
CA GLU A 233 13.17 6.07 2.69
C GLU A 233 13.04 7.54 2.37
N LEU A 234 11.83 8.10 2.28
CA LEU A 234 11.72 9.54 2.05
C LEU A 234 12.18 10.30 3.29
N THR A 235 13.31 10.99 3.20
CA THR A 235 13.78 11.95 4.22
C THR A 235 13.57 13.41 3.81
N GLY A 236 13.15 13.66 2.56
CA GLY A 236 12.93 14.99 2.01
C GLY A 236 11.50 15.28 1.55
N THR A 237 11.36 16.18 0.58
CA THR A 237 10.05 16.65 0.07
C THR A 237 9.57 15.92 -1.19
N VAL A 238 10.48 15.28 -1.93
CA VAL A 238 10.17 14.53 -3.17
C VAL A 238 10.30 13.04 -2.91
N ALA A 239 9.21 12.30 -3.06
CA ALA A 239 9.17 10.85 -2.85
C ALA A 239 10.28 10.12 -3.63
N PRO A 240 11.06 9.23 -2.99
CA PRO A 240 12.12 8.51 -3.67
C PRO A 240 11.51 7.53 -4.67
N SER A 241 12.21 7.34 -5.79
CA SER A 241 11.84 6.33 -6.78
C SER A 241 13.01 5.45 -7.17
N LEU A 242 12.72 4.16 -7.35
CA LEU A 242 13.61 3.19 -7.97
C LEU A 242 12.97 2.75 -9.28
N LYS A 243 13.64 2.97 -10.40
CA LYS A 243 13.17 2.56 -11.73
C LYS A 243 14.04 1.44 -12.28
N LEU A 244 13.41 0.34 -12.66
CA LEU A 244 14.06 -0.84 -13.23
C LEU A 244 13.73 -0.93 -14.73
N ASN A 245 14.69 -0.52 -15.58
CA ASN A 245 14.49 -0.46 -17.04
C ASN A 245 14.63 -1.81 -17.75
N SER A 246 14.94 -2.88 -17.04
CA SER A 246 15.04 -4.23 -17.60
C SER A 246 14.55 -5.26 -16.61
N VAL A 247 14.03 -6.38 -17.13
CA VAL A 247 13.82 -7.58 -16.30
C VAL A 247 15.17 -8.04 -15.74
N ASN A 248 15.17 -8.57 -14.51
CA ASN A 248 16.40 -8.97 -13.83
C ASN A 248 17.43 -7.83 -13.67
N SER A 249 16.96 -6.57 -13.66
CA SER A 249 17.80 -5.42 -13.30
C SER A 249 18.43 -5.58 -11.92
N LEU A 250 17.85 -6.38 -11.02
CA LEU A 250 18.37 -6.69 -9.69
C LEU A 250 18.51 -8.21 -9.52
N ALA A 251 19.35 -8.64 -8.59
CA ALA A 251 19.49 -10.05 -8.23
C ALA A 251 18.18 -10.62 -7.65
N THR A 252 17.94 -11.91 -7.84
CA THR A 252 16.75 -12.59 -7.29
C THR A 252 16.77 -12.68 -5.76
N THR A 253 17.91 -12.46 -5.12
CA THR A 253 18.05 -12.36 -3.67
C THR A 253 17.80 -10.94 -3.15
N ALA A 254 17.48 -9.98 -4.03
CA ALA A 254 17.37 -8.59 -3.64
C ALA A 254 16.23 -8.34 -2.66
N THR A 255 16.53 -7.55 -1.63
CA THR A 255 15.56 -7.10 -0.64
C THR A 255 15.22 -5.64 -0.88
N LEU A 256 13.92 -5.37 -1.02
CA LEU A 256 13.39 -4.01 -1.06
C LEU A 256 12.89 -3.62 0.33
N THR A 257 13.33 -2.46 0.82
CA THR A 257 12.87 -1.92 2.09
C THR A 257 12.01 -0.67 1.87
N GLY A 258 10.77 -0.68 2.36
CA GLY A 258 9.83 0.43 2.28
C GLY A 258 10.03 1.52 3.34
N ALA A 259 9.31 2.62 3.18
CA ALA A 259 9.42 3.78 4.07
C ALA A 259 8.76 3.51 5.43
N GLY A 260 9.23 4.20 6.48
CA GLY A 260 8.68 4.12 7.83
C GLY A 260 7.30 4.77 8.04
N SER A 261 6.73 5.44 7.03
CA SER A 261 5.39 6.04 7.05
C SER A 261 4.74 6.02 5.66
N SER A 262 3.40 6.01 5.58
CA SER A 262 2.66 5.97 4.32
C SER A 262 2.72 7.28 3.51
N GLY A 263 2.81 8.44 4.17
CA GLY A 263 2.99 9.74 3.49
C GLY A 263 4.36 9.88 2.84
N ASN A 264 5.30 9.01 3.24
CA ASN A 264 6.69 8.98 2.82
C ASN A 264 7.01 7.78 1.90
N ALA A 265 5.99 7.05 1.45
CA ALA A 265 6.18 5.85 0.63
C ALA A 265 6.79 6.20 -0.74
N GLY A 266 7.99 5.64 -1.00
CA GLY A 266 8.62 5.66 -2.31
C GLY A 266 7.94 4.76 -3.32
N THR A 267 8.28 4.95 -4.59
CA THR A 267 7.74 4.17 -5.72
C THR A 267 8.82 3.31 -6.34
N VAL A 268 8.51 2.03 -6.54
CA VAL A 268 9.27 1.14 -7.43
C VAL A 268 8.55 1.06 -8.77
N ASP A 269 9.22 1.51 -9.83
CA ASP A 269 8.69 1.53 -11.19
C ASP A 269 9.36 0.46 -12.06
N LEU A 270 8.54 -0.46 -12.57
CA LEU A 270 8.94 -1.58 -13.43
C LEU A 270 8.75 -1.14 -14.89
N ALA A 271 9.80 -0.60 -15.48
CA ALA A 271 9.70 0.11 -16.75
C ALA A 271 9.83 -0.80 -18.00
N ALA A 272 10.25 -2.05 -17.82
CA ALA A 272 10.16 -3.08 -18.85
C ALA A 272 9.00 -4.03 -18.54
N ALA A 273 8.34 -4.54 -19.59
CA ALA A 273 7.32 -5.56 -19.44
C ALA A 273 7.93 -6.92 -19.09
N GLY A 274 7.13 -7.81 -18.50
CA GLY A 274 7.53 -9.19 -18.19
C GLY A 274 7.64 -9.49 -16.71
N SER A 275 8.44 -10.50 -16.37
CA SER A 275 8.53 -11.03 -15.01
C SER A 275 9.81 -10.59 -14.31
N TYR A 276 9.64 -9.98 -13.14
CA TYR A 276 10.68 -9.64 -12.20
C TYR A 276 10.61 -10.58 -11.01
N THR A 277 11.75 -11.07 -10.54
CA THR A 277 11.86 -11.84 -9.30
C THR A 277 12.87 -11.18 -8.38
N LEU A 278 12.45 -10.89 -7.16
CA LEU A 278 13.28 -10.37 -6.08
C LEU A 278 13.18 -11.32 -4.87
N GLY A 279 14.02 -11.09 -3.88
CA GLY A 279 14.12 -11.92 -2.68
C GLY A 279 12.95 -11.62 -1.75
N SER A 280 13.01 -10.51 -1.04
CA SER A 280 11.99 -10.16 -0.04
C SER A 280 11.63 -8.69 -0.09
N TYR A 281 10.48 -8.39 0.50
CA TYR A 281 10.09 -7.02 0.84
C TYR A 281 10.06 -6.87 2.36
N LEU A 282 10.72 -5.84 2.88
CA LEU A 282 10.76 -5.50 4.30
C LEU A 282 10.24 -4.05 4.52
N GLY A 283 9.48 -3.79 5.58
CA GLY A 283 9.10 -2.42 5.98
C GLY A 283 7.65 -2.02 5.73
N ASN A 284 7.27 -0.82 6.17
CA ASN A 284 5.84 -0.45 6.34
C ASN A 284 5.11 -0.19 5.02
N SER A 285 5.55 0.81 4.26
CA SER A 285 4.79 1.29 3.10
C SER A 285 5.64 1.45 1.84
N MET A 286 5.10 0.98 0.70
CA MET A 286 5.71 1.10 -0.61
C MET A 286 4.65 1.14 -1.71
N LYS A 287 4.95 1.89 -2.78
CA LYS A 287 4.15 1.96 -4.01
C LYS A 287 4.86 1.24 -5.14
N PHE A 288 4.09 0.59 -6.00
CA PHE A 288 4.58 -0.10 -7.19
C PHE A 288 3.84 0.40 -8.43
N SER A 289 4.54 0.56 -9.55
CA SER A 289 3.98 0.90 -10.85
C SER A 289 4.67 0.11 -11.97
N ALA A 290 4.02 0.02 -13.13
CA ALA A 290 4.60 -0.57 -14.32
C ALA A 290 4.50 0.39 -15.51
N SER A 291 5.43 1.34 -15.61
CA SER A 291 5.39 2.40 -16.63
C SER A 291 5.51 1.92 -18.08
N SER A 292 5.74 0.63 -18.33
CA SER A 292 5.67 0.03 -19.67
C SER A 292 4.26 0.03 -20.26
N GLY A 293 3.21 0.09 -19.41
CA GLY A 293 1.81 -0.02 -19.82
C GLY A 293 1.39 -1.42 -20.30
N LEU A 294 2.29 -2.41 -20.20
CA LEU A 294 2.05 -3.80 -20.60
C LEU A 294 2.02 -4.71 -19.36
N ALA A 295 1.46 -5.91 -19.53
CA ALA A 295 1.38 -6.91 -18.48
C ALA A 295 2.77 -7.17 -17.86
N THR A 296 2.86 -6.94 -16.55
CA THR A 296 4.11 -7.03 -15.79
C THR A 296 3.83 -7.77 -14.49
N THR A 297 4.76 -8.61 -14.07
CA THR A 297 4.67 -9.32 -12.79
C THR A 297 5.91 -9.06 -11.97
N LEU A 298 5.75 -8.65 -10.72
CA LEU A 298 6.84 -8.61 -9.74
C LEU A 298 6.58 -9.67 -8.68
N THR A 299 7.50 -10.62 -8.52
CA THR A 299 7.44 -11.67 -7.51
C THR A 299 8.51 -11.47 -6.45
N PHE A 300 8.11 -11.43 -5.18
CA PHE A 300 8.99 -11.64 -4.03
C PHE A 300 9.02 -13.13 -3.72
N SER A 301 10.14 -13.79 -3.98
CA SER A 301 10.28 -15.25 -3.89
C SER A 301 10.44 -15.76 -2.45
N GLY A 302 11.00 -14.94 -1.57
CA GLY A 302 11.16 -15.21 -0.15
C GLY A 302 9.97 -14.74 0.70
N ASN A 303 10.13 -14.89 2.01
CA ASN A 303 9.19 -14.34 2.98
C ASN A 303 9.32 -12.82 3.04
N SER A 304 8.19 -12.14 3.12
CA SER A 304 8.13 -10.68 3.21
C SER A 304 7.55 -10.25 4.54
N VAL A 305 7.91 -9.04 4.94
CA VAL A 305 7.57 -8.47 6.24
C VAL A 305 7.11 -7.04 6.02
N LEU A 306 5.82 -6.77 6.22
CA LEU A 306 5.27 -5.41 6.10
C LEU A 306 5.47 -4.58 7.38
N THR A 307 6.42 -4.95 8.24
CA THR A 307 6.55 -4.46 9.62
C THR A 307 7.74 -3.52 9.75
N ALA A 308 7.63 -2.46 10.56
CA ALA A 308 8.75 -1.64 11.00
C ALA A 308 8.68 -1.36 12.51
N SER A 309 9.78 -0.82 13.03
CA SER A 309 9.96 -0.44 14.43
C SER A 309 9.06 0.71 14.91
N ASN A 310 8.42 1.46 13.99
CA ASN A 310 7.52 2.55 14.29
C ASN A 310 6.07 2.27 13.82
N ASN A 311 5.14 2.52 14.74
CA ASN A 311 3.71 2.22 14.68
C ASN A 311 2.92 3.13 13.71
N THR A 312 3.13 3.02 12.40
CA THR A 312 2.33 3.77 11.41
C THR A 312 1.66 2.84 10.40
N THR A 313 0.66 3.39 9.69
CA THR A 313 -0.14 2.72 8.67
C THR A 313 0.75 1.97 7.66
N ARG A 314 0.50 0.66 7.51
CA ARG A 314 1.28 -0.25 6.66
C ARG A 314 0.51 -0.44 5.36
N ILE A 315 1.04 0.08 4.26
CA ILE A 315 0.32 0.12 2.98
C ILE A 315 1.18 -0.41 1.85
N ILE A 316 0.69 -1.42 1.15
CA ILE A 316 1.20 -1.83 -0.15
C ILE A 316 0.24 -1.34 -1.21
N THR A 317 0.72 -0.48 -2.09
CA THR A 317 -0.08 0.09 -3.17
C THR A 317 0.46 -0.38 -4.51
N ASN A 318 -0.37 -1.10 -5.26
CA ASN A 318 -0.11 -1.38 -6.66
C ASN A 318 -0.88 -0.38 -7.53
N LEU A 319 -0.18 0.66 -8.00
CA LEU A 319 -0.79 1.78 -8.73
C LEU A 319 -1.27 1.40 -10.13
N ASP A 320 -0.83 0.26 -10.68
CA ASP A 320 -0.97 -0.04 -12.10
C ASP A 320 -1.83 -1.28 -12.36
N ALA A 321 -2.89 -1.13 -13.13
CA ALA A 321 -3.80 -2.22 -13.48
C ALA A 321 -3.11 -3.38 -14.24
N ASN A 322 -2.02 -3.10 -14.95
CA ASN A 322 -1.26 -4.10 -15.69
C ASN A 322 -0.17 -4.79 -14.86
N LEU A 323 0.03 -4.35 -13.61
CA LEU A 323 0.98 -4.96 -12.70
C LEU A 323 0.30 -6.02 -11.82
N SER A 324 0.89 -7.20 -11.78
CA SER A 324 0.63 -8.22 -10.76
C SER A 324 1.76 -8.25 -9.75
N LEU A 325 1.47 -7.89 -8.51
CA LEU A 325 2.42 -7.99 -7.39
C LEU A 325 2.21 -9.32 -6.65
N VAL A 326 3.24 -10.15 -6.58
CA VAL A 326 3.14 -11.50 -6.00
C VAL A 326 4.10 -11.63 -4.82
N PHE A 327 3.55 -11.91 -3.64
CA PHE A 327 4.29 -12.40 -2.49
C PHE A 327 4.28 -13.92 -2.53
N GLY A 328 5.39 -14.50 -2.98
CA GLY A 328 5.57 -15.94 -3.18
C GLY A 328 5.64 -16.72 -1.87
N GLY A 329 6.31 -16.17 -0.85
CA GLY A 329 6.37 -16.72 0.50
C GLY A 329 5.24 -16.27 1.42
N THR A 330 5.47 -16.37 2.72
CA THR A 330 4.56 -15.81 3.75
C THR A 330 4.70 -14.30 3.84
N LEU A 331 3.64 -13.63 4.30
CA LEU A 331 3.65 -12.21 4.57
C LEU A 331 3.38 -11.92 6.06
N ASP A 332 4.41 -11.51 6.79
CA ASP A 332 4.27 -11.07 8.17
C ASP A 332 3.72 -9.64 8.23
N ILE A 333 2.68 -9.46 9.05
CA ILE A 333 2.09 -8.18 9.34
C ILE A 333 2.32 -7.71 10.80
N GLY A 334 3.09 -8.47 11.60
CA GLY A 334 3.46 -8.32 13.01
C GLY A 334 4.28 -7.08 13.41
N SER A 335 3.68 -6.14 14.15
CA SER A 335 4.34 -4.98 14.79
C SER A 335 4.05 -4.94 16.29
N SER A 336 4.64 -4.04 17.06
CA SER A 336 4.38 -3.97 18.52
C SER A 336 2.98 -3.47 18.91
N THR A 337 2.17 -3.04 17.95
CA THR A 337 0.98 -2.19 18.18
C THR A 337 -0.16 -2.57 17.23
N SER A 338 -1.41 -2.46 17.68
CA SER A 338 -2.59 -2.82 16.88
C SER A 338 -2.72 -1.95 15.62
N GLY A 339 -3.28 -2.51 14.55
CA GLY A 339 -3.47 -1.78 13.28
C GLY A 339 -3.90 -2.68 12.13
N GLY A 340 -3.78 -2.21 10.90
CA GLY A 340 -4.13 -2.98 9.69
C GLY A 340 -3.00 -3.02 8.67
N GLY A 341 -2.90 -4.13 7.94
CA GLY A 341 -2.18 -4.17 6.66
C GLY A 341 -3.13 -3.75 5.54
N THR A 342 -2.85 -2.63 4.89
CA THR A 342 -3.67 -2.11 3.80
C THR A 342 -3.09 -2.50 2.45
N PHE A 343 -3.94 -3.07 1.60
CA PHE A 343 -3.66 -3.41 0.21
C PHE A 343 -4.53 -2.54 -0.68
N ALA A 344 -3.89 -1.77 -1.57
CA ALA A 344 -4.51 -0.65 -2.27
C ALA A 344 -4.03 -0.52 -3.73
N GLY A 345 -4.70 0.36 -4.47
CA GLY A 345 -4.40 0.68 -5.86
C GLY A 345 -5.23 -0.09 -6.90
N ALA A 346 -4.91 0.15 -8.17
CA ALA A 346 -5.64 -0.38 -9.33
C ALA A 346 -5.20 -1.79 -9.73
N GLY A 347 -3.96 -2.16 -9.42
CA GLY A 347 -3.38 -3.45 -9.81
C GLY A 347 -3.71 -4.61 -8.88
N SER A 348 -3.29 -5.80 -9.30
CA SER A 348 -3.49 -7.02 -8.50
C SER A 348 -2.36 -7.24 -7.50
N ILE A 349 -2.70 -7.70 -6.31
CA ILE A 349 -1.77 -8.15 -5.27
C ILE A 349 -2.14 -9.57 -4.89
N ARG A 350 -1.20 -10.50 -4.95
CA ARG A 350 -1.39 -11.91 -4.61
C ARG A 350 -0.43 -12.31 -3.50
N VAL A 351 -0.95 -12.98 -2.47
CA VAL A 351 -0.16 -13.63 -1.42
C VAL A 351 -0.35 -15.14 -1.55
N ASN A 352 0.72 -15.83 -1.92
CA ASN A 352 0.71 -17.28 -2.09
C ASN A 352 0.75 -18.01 -0.74
N GLY A 353 1.61 -17.55 0.17
CA GLY A 353 1.67 -18.03 1.55
C GLY A 353 0.56 -17.46 2.43
N ALA A 354 0.72 -17.63 3.74
CA ALA A 354 -0.16 -17.03 4.74
C ALA A 354 0.19 -15.55 4.98
N ILE A 355 -0.83 -14.70 5.13
CA ILE A 355 -0.72 -13.48 5.92
C ILE A 355 -0.86 -13.86 7.40
N PHE A 356 0.15 -13.56 8.19
CA PHE A 356 0.17 -13.91 9.62
C PHE A 356 0.63 -12.74 10.47
N ASN A 357 0.34 -12.85 11.77
CA ASN A 357 0.75 -11.87 12.76
C ASN A 357 1.72 -12.51 13.75
N SER A 358 3.01 -12.18 13.66
CA SER A 358 4.02 -12.67 14.60
C SER A 358 4.01 -12.00 15.97
N SER A 359 3.11 -11.03 16.21
CA SER A 359 3.05 -10.24 17.44
C SER A 359 1.73 -10.35 18.19
N THR A 360 1.70 -9.81 19.41
CA THR A 360 0.52 -9.86 20.29
C THR A 360 -0.58 -8.86 19.94
N GLY A 361 -0.28 -7.82 19.15
CA GLY A 361 -1.27 -6.79 18.76
C GLY A 361 -2.35 -7.37 17.85
N VAL A 362 -3.55 -6.80 17.83
CA VAL A 362 -4.61 -7.22 16.90
C VAL A 362 -4.38 -6.61 15.52
N ARG A 363 -4.48 -7.42 14.46
CA ARG A 363 -4.14 -7.01 13.09
C ARG A 363 -5.20 -7.30 12.07
N ALA A 364 -5.72 -6.25 11.48
CA ALA A 364 -6.68 -6.31 10.40
C ALA A 364 -6.00 -6.45 9.02
N VAL A 365 -6.77 -6.95 8.06
CA VAL A 365 -6.47 -6.87 6.62
C VAL A 365 -7.49 -5.96 5.97
N ASN A 366 -6.99 -4.91 5.31
CA ASN A 366 -7.81 -3.87 4.71
C ASN A 366 -7.57 -3.86 3.20
N LYS A 367 -8.59 -4.23 2.42
CA LYS A 367 -8.58 -4.16 0.97
C LYS A 367 -9.31 -2.91 0.50
N ASN A 368 -8.59 -2.00 -0.14
CA ASN A 368 -9.09 -0.73 -0.67
C ASN A 368 -8.93 -0.65 -2.20
N ASP A 369 -9.55 0.35 -2.81
CA ASP A 369 -9.46 0.70 -4.25
C ASP A 369 -9.84 -0.43 -5.22
N ALA A 370 -9.74 -0.17 -6.52
CA ALA A 370 -10.31 -1.01 -7.57
C ALA A 370 -9.63 -2.38 -7.76
N GLY A 371 -8.37 -2.53 -7.35
CA GLY A 371 -7.56 -3.74 -7.61
C GLY A 371 -8.09 -5.02 -6.96
N THR A 372 -7.39 -6.14 -7.20
CA THR A 372 -7.69 -7.43 -6.57
C THR A 372 -6.63 -7.79 -5.54
N LEU A 373 -7.04 -8.15 -4.32
CA LEU A 373 -6.19 -8.88 -3.38
C LEU A 373 -6.56 -10.36 -3.44
N THR A 374 -5.60 -11.22 -3.75
CA THR A 374 -5.80 -12.68 -3.74
C THR A 374 -5.00 -13.32 -2.62
N LEU A 375 -5.68 -14.11 -1.78
CA LEU A 375 -5.07 -14.89 -0.70
C LEU A 375 -5.19 -16.37 -1.04
N ALA A 376 -4.06 -17.06 -1.19
CA ALA A 376 -4.03 -18.48 -1.51
C ALA A 376 -3.68 -19.38 -0.32
N GLY A 377 -3.01 -18.82 0.70
CA GLY A 377 -2.67 -19.52 1.93
C GLY A 377 -3.74 -19.41 3.02
N VAL A 378 -3.63 -20.26 4.04
CA VAL A 378 -4.42 -20.18 5.28
C VAL A 378 -3.88 -19.02 6.11
N ASN A 379 -4.63 -17.92 6.21
CA ASN A 379 -4.20 -16.72 6.91
C ASN A 379 -4.52 -16.81 8.40
N THR A 380 -3.65 -16.25 9.24
CA THR A 380 -3.72 -16.36 10.72
C THR A 380 -3.62 -15.01 11.42
N TYR A 381 -3.76 -13.90 10.70
CA TYR A 381 -3.96 -12.59 11.33
C TYR A 381 -5.24 -12.62 12.18
N ASN A 382 -5.24 -11.88 13.28
CA ASN A 382 -6.22 -12.00 14.37
C ASN A 382 -7.22 -10.83 14.46
N GLY A 383 -7.23 -9.94 13.47
CA GLY A 383 -8.16 -8.81 13.38
C GLY A 383 -9.12 -8.92 12.19
N ASP A 384 -9.92 -7.87 12.04
CA ASP A 384 -10.97 -7.81 11.04
C ASP A 384 -10.46 -7.85 9.60
N THR A 385 -11.31 -8.33 8.69
CA THR A 385 -11.11 -8.25 7.25
C THR A 385 -12.09 -7.22 6.70
N THR A 386 -11.58 -6.14 6.12
CA THR A 386 -12.42 -5.08 5.54
C THR A 386 -12.16 -4.97 4.05
N ILE A 387 -13.21 -5.08 3.25
CA ILE A 387 -13.19 -4.89 1.80
C ILE A 387 -13.95 -3.59 1.52
N SER A 388 -13.22 -2.48 1.45
CA SER A 388 -13.79 -1.15 1.19
C SER A 388 -14.02 -0.90 -0.31
N GLY A 389 -13.31 -1.62 -1.18
CA GLY A 389 -13.42 -1.50 -2.62
C GLY A 389 -12.66 -2.60 -3.37
N GLY A 390 -12.97 -2.76 -4.66
CA GLY A 390 -12.40 -3.78 -5.52
C GLY A 390 -12.73 -5.19 -5.03
N LYS A 391 -11.79 -6.12 -5.18
CA LYS A 391 -12.02 -7.55 -4.92
C LYS A 391 -11.03 -8.13 -3.90
N LEU A 392 -11.54 -8.84 -2.89
CA LEU A 392 -10.77 -9.81 -2.12
C LEU A 392 -11.15 -11.21 -2.60
N SER A 393 -10.17 -12.01 -3.03
CA SER A 393 -10.37 -13.37 -3.52
C SER A 393 -9.63 -14.38 -2.66
N LEU A 394 -10.33 -15.42 -2.22
CA LEU A 394 -9.74 -16.61 -1.61
C LEU A 394 -9.63 -17.70 -2.68
N THR A 395 -8.46 -18.31 -2.82
CA THR A 395 -8.19 -19.33 -3.85
C THR A 395 -7.49 -20.53 -3.24
N GLY A 396 -7.69 -21.74 -3.77
CA GLY A 396 -7.02 -22.94 -3.26
C GLY A 396 -7.33 -23.18 -1.78
N SER A 397 -6.30 -23.15 -0.91
CA SER A 397 -6.44 -23.25 0.55
C SER A 397 -6.72 -21.92 1.25
N GLY A 398 -6.97 -20.85 0.50
CA GLY A 398 -7.19 -19.50 1.01
C GLY A 398 -8.25 -19.47 2.12
N SER A 399 -7.88 -18.98 3.30
CA SER A 399 -8.80 -18.91 4.45
C SER A 399 -8.53 -17.69 5.31
N ILE A 400 -9.59 -17.12 5.87
CA ILE A 400 -9.60 -16.00 6.84
C ILE A 400 -10.37 -16.38 8.11
N ALA A 401 -10.35 -17.67 8.48
CA ALA A 401 -11.14 -18.21 9.60
C ALA A 401 -10.86 -17.54 10.96
N THR A 402 -9.68 -16.92 11.13
CA THR A 402 -9.29 -16.19 12.33
C THR A 402 -9.80 -14.75 12.38
N SER A 403 -10.42 -14.25 11.30
CA SER A 403 -10.95 -12.90 11.26
C SER A 403 -12.30 -12.84 11.99
N PRO A 404 -12.46 -12.02 13.04
CA PRO A 404 -13.70 -11.96 13.80
C PRO A 404 -14.81 -11.26 13.01
N THR A 405 -14.52 -10.17 12.31
CA THR A 405 -15.48 -9.49 11.43
C THR A 405 -14.99 -9.44 9.99
N ILE A 406 -15.87 -9.78 9.05
CA ILE A 406 -15.68 -9.62 7.62
C ILE A 406 -16.68 -8.54 7.16
N THR A 407 -16.16 -7.36 6.83
CA THR A 407 -16.96 -6.26 6.25
C THR A 407 -16.76 -6.24 4.74
N ASN A 408 -17.77 -6.63 3.98
CA ASN A 408 -17.75 -6.63 2.53
C ASN A 408 -18.56 -5.45 1.96
N ASN A 409 -17.87 -4.40 1.51
CA ASN A 409 -18.43 -3.29 0.73
C ASN A 409 -17.92 -3.26 -0.72
N GLY A 410 -17.16 -4.29 -1.12
CA GLY A 410 -16.66 -4.49 -2.48
C GLY A 410 -17.12 -5.84 -3.01
N THR A 411 -16.17 -6.65 -3.49
CA THR A 411 -16.40 -8.05 -3.88
C THR A 411 -15.60 -8.99 -3.00
N PHE A 412 -16.27 -9.98 -2.41
CA PHE A 412 -15.65 -11.13 -1.77
C PHE A 412 -15.82 -12.35 -2.66
N ASP A 413 -14.73 -12.87 -3.23
CA ASP A 413 -14.78 -14.01 -4.14
C ASP A 413 -14.13 -15.23 -3.52
N VAL A 414 -14.96 -16.24 -3.26
CA VAL A 414 -14.59 -17.54 -2.73
C VAL A 414 -14.85 -18.67 -3.73
N SER A 415 -15.15 -18.36 -4.99
CA SER A 415 -15.48 -19.36 -6.02
C SER A 415 -14.35 -20.34 -6.33
N ALA A 416 -13.11 -19.94 -6.05
CA ALA A 416 -11.92 -20.72 -6.32
C ALA A 416 -11.33 -21.40 -5.07
N VAL A 417 -12.05 -21.44 -3.94
CA VAL A 417 -11.61 -22.21 -2.77
C VAL A 417 -11.77 -23.71 -3.00
N THR A 418 -10.86 -24.49 -2.43
CA THR A 418 -10.92 -25.96 -2.50
C THR A 418 -12.18 -26.46 -1.80
N GLY A 419 -12.91 -27.37 -2.45
CA GLY A 419 -14.19 -27.88 -1.96
C GLY A 419 -15.41 -27.09 -2.45
N GLY A 420 -15.23 -25.95 -3.12
CA GLY A 420 -16.29 -25.22 -3.83
C GLY A 420 -17.32 -24.52 -2.93
N ASN A 421 -17.19 -24.61 -1.61
CA ASN A 421 -18.01 -23.89 -0.62
C ASN A 421 -17.12 -23.34 0.50
N TYR A 422 -17.16 -22.03 0.73
CA TYR A 422 -16.44 -21.41 1.83
C TYR A 422 -17.34 -21.30 3.06
N THR A 423 -16.84 -21.66 4.24
CA THR A 423 -17.61 -21.63 5.49
C THR A 423 -17.04 -20.61 6.45
N LEU A 424 -17.88 -19.67 6.89
CA LEU A 424 -17.61 -18.77 8.01
C LEU A 424 -18.06 -19.44 9.31
N GLY A 425 -17.19 -19.41 10.32
CA GLY A 425 -17.42 -20.02 11.63
C GLY A 425 -18.47 -19.30 12.47
N SER A 426 -18.94 -19.97 13.54
CA SER A 426 -20.00 -19.45 14.43
C SER A 426 -19.61 -18.19 15.21
N THR A 427 -18.32 -17.93 15.37
CA THR A 427 -17.81 -16.73 16.05
C THR A 427 -17.52 -15.57 15.09
N GLN A 428 -17.73 -15.76 13.78
CA GLN A 428 -17.46 -14.73 12.79
C GLN A 428 -18.72 -13.90 12.50
N THR A 429 -18.54 -12.62 12.23
CA THR A 429 -19.59 -11.71 11.74
C THR A 429 -19.33 -11.40 10.27
N TYR A 430 -20.30 -11.67 9.40
CA TYR A 430 -20.30 -11.24 8.01
C TYR A 430 -21.23 -10.03 7.85
N LYS A 431 -20.74 -8.91 7.29
CA LYS A 431 -21.55 -7.69 7.14
C LYS A 431 -21.20 -6.88 5.89
N GLY A 432 -22.00 -5.86 5.60
CA GLY A 432 -21.77 -4.92 4.48
C GLY A 432 -22.69 -5.16 3.28
N SER A 433 -22.64 -4.23 2.31
CA SER A 433 -23.53 -4.20 1.13
C SER A 433 -22.85 -4.69 -0.15
N GLY A 434 -21.77 -5.45 -0.02
CA GLY A 434 -20.95 -5.91 -1.14
C GLY A 434 -21.55 -7.12 -1.88
N THR A 435 -20.82 -7.55 -2.90
CA THR A 435 -21.11 -8.77 -3.67
C THR A 435 -20.25 -9.93 -3.19
N THR A 436 -20.83 -11.13 -3.14
CA THR A 436 -20.12 -12.40 -2.93
C THR A 436 -20.19 -13.26 -4.18
N ILE A 437 -19.07 -13.84 -4.57
CA ILE A 437 -18.95 -14.79 -5.68
C ILE A 437 -18.47 -16.13 -5.12
N GLY A 438 -19.08 -17.24 -5.55
CA GLY A 438 -18.86 -18.58 -4.99
C GLY A 438 -19.83 -18.94 -3.87
N ASN A 439 -19.97 -20.23 -3.59
CA ASN A 439 -20.89 -20.71 -2.56
C ASN A 439 -20.36 -20.33 -1.17
N LEU A 440 -21.24 -19.76 -0.34
CA LEU A 440 -20.91 -19.33 1.02
C LEU A 440 -21.86 -19.95 2.05
N THR A 441 -21.29 -20.49 3.12
CA THR A 441 -22.00 -20.86 4.34
C THR A 441 -21.65 -19.90 5.47
N ILE A 442 -22.64 -19.30 6.12
CA ILE A 442 -22.47 -18.41 7.27
C ILE A 442 -23.02 -19.10 8.51
N ASN A 443 -22.15 -19.54 9.44
CA ASN A 443 -22.59 -20.14 10.70
C ASN A 443 -22.68 -19.14 11.86
N GLY A 444 -22.11 -17.94 11.70
CA GLY A 444 -22.08 -16.90 12.71
C GLY A 444 -23.10 -15.78 12.45
N ALA A 445 -22.77 -14.56 12.83
CA ALA A 445 -23.64 -13.41 12.65
C ALA A 445 -23.62 -12.91 11.20
N PHE A 446 -24.78 -12.52 10.68
CA PHE A 446 -24.94 -11.90 9.37
C PHE A 446 -25.77 -10.62 9.47
N THR A 447 -25.21 -9.50 9.02
CA THR A 447 -25.89 -8.18 9.04
C THR A 447 -25.67 -7.45 7.71
N PRO A 448 -26.64 -7.44 6.78
CA PRO A 448 -26.51 -6.70 5.53
C PRO A 448 -26.23 -5.20 5.72
N GLY A 449 -25.22 -4.68 5.02
CA GLY A 449 -24.85 -3.27 5.04
C GLY A 449 -24.22 -2.74 6.33
N THR A 450 -24.18 -1.40 6.41
CA THR A 450 -24.17 -0.64 7.67
C THR A 450 -25.59 -0.29 8.11
N SER A 451 -26.56 -0.91 7.42
CA SER A 451 -28.00 -0.84 7.60
C SER A 451 -28.66 0.52 7.28
N PRO A 452 -29.76 0.55 6.51
CA PRO A 452 -30.19 -0.50 5.59
C PRO A 452 -29.16 -0.76 4.47
N GLY A 453 -29.09 -1.98 3.96
CA GLY A 453 -28.11 -2.41 2.96
C GLY A 453 -28.56 -3.56 2.07
N LEU A 454 -27.98 -3.65 0.88
CA LEU A 454 -28.22 -4.71 -0.09
C LEU A 454 -26.98 -5.61 -0.16
N ALA A 455 -27.06 -6.82 0.39
CA ALA A 455 -26.02 -7.84 0.24
C ALA A 455 -26.35 -8.73 -0.96
N THR A 456 -25.39 -8.91 -1.88
CA THR A 456 -25.58 -9.70 -3.10
C THR A 456 -24.72 -10.97 -3.08
N PHE A 457 -25.31 -12.10 -3.45
CA PHE A 457 -24.64 -13.40 -3.60
C PHE A 457 -24.92 -13.93 -5.01
N ASN A 458 -23.87 -14.07 -5.83
CA ASN A 458 -24.01 -14.51 -7.22
C ASN A 458 -24.11 -16.05 -7.35
N ASN A 459 -23.98 -16.76 -6.25
CA ASN A 459 -24.01 -18.22 -6.14
C ASN A 459 -24.85 -18.61 -4.92
N ASP A 460 -24.72 -19.85 -4.43
CA ASP A 460 -25.54 -20.35 -3.32
C ASP A 460 -25.14 -19.73 -1.97
N LEU A 461 -26.15 -19.45 -1.14
CA LEU A 461 -26.00 -19.01 0.24
C LEU A 461 -26.66 -20.01 1.19
N THR A 462 -25.90 -20.48 2.17
CA THR A 462 -26.44 -21.26 3.30
C THR A 462 -26.29 -20.47 4.59
N LEU A 463 -27.41 -20.18 5.24
CA LEU A 463 -27.45 -19.69 6.61
C LEU A 463 -27.43 -20.91 7.53
N GLY A 464 -26.33 -21.08 8.28
CA GLY A 464 -26.11 -22.24 9.12
C GLY A 464 -27.10 -22.30 10.29
N THR A 465 -27.25 -23.46 10.91
CA THR A 465 -28.20 -23.67 12.01
C THR A 465 -27.88 -22.84 13.27
N SER A 466 -26.63 -22.43 13.45
CA SER A 466 -26.19 -21.53 14.53
C SER A 466 -26.17 -20.06 14.13
N SER A 467 -26.49 -19.74 12.88
CA SER A 467 -26.37 -18.36 12.38
C SER A 467 -27.40 -17.43 13.00
N THR A 468 -27.06 -16.14 13.06
CA THR A 468 -28.00 -15.09 13.44
C THR A 468 -28.00 -14.02 12.35
N THR A 469 -29.10 -13.92 11.62
CA THR A 469 -29.31 -12.88 10.61
C THR A 469 -30.06 -11.73 11.24
N THR A 470 -29.45 -10.55 11.30
CA THR A 470 -30.14 -9.31 11.69
C THR A 470 -30.42 -8.50 10.44
N MET A 471 -31.64 -7.97 10.35
CA MET A 471 -32.05 -7.10 9.25
C MET A 471 -32.72 -5.84 9.78
N GLU A 472 -32.42 -4.71 9.18
CA GLU A 472 -32.99 -3.41 9.54
C GLU A 472 -34.07 -2.93 8.56
N ILE A 473 -35.08 -2.25 9.11
CA ILE A 473 -36.06 -1.47 8.33
C ILE A 473 -36.01 -0.02 8.83
N GLY A 474 -35.76 0.91 7.92
CA GLY A 474 -35.59 2.33 8.18
C GLY A 474 -36.56 3.27 7.45
N GLY A 475 -37.34 2.77 6.49
CA GLY A 475 -38.21 3.63 5.68
C GLY A 475 -39.32 2.89 4.92
N LEU A 476 -40.20 3.66 4.28
CA LEU A 476 -41.35 3.19 3.50
C LEU A 476 -41.21 3.41 1.99
N GLY A 477 -40.08 3.95 1.52
CA GLY A 477 -39.87 4.21 0.09
C GLY A 477 -39.85 2.94 -0.76
N GLY A 478 -39.80 1.75 -0.14
CA GLY A 478 -39.80 0.46 -0.82
C GLY A 478 -38.48 0.14 -1.52
N VAL A 479 -37.43 0.95 -1.31
CA VAL A 479 -36.13 0.79 -1.96
C VAL A 479 -35.24 -0.13 -1.12
N ALA A 480 -34.98 -1.34 -1.62
CA ALA A 480 -34.06 -2.28 -1.01
C ALA A 480 -32.65 -1.68 -0.85
N GLY A 481 -32.02 -1.91 0.30
CA GLY A 481 -30.71 -1.37 0.66
C GLY A 481 -30.68 0.12 0.98
N THR A 482 -31.83 0.80 1.00
CA THR A 482 -31.96 2.20 1.44
C THR A 482 -33.02 2.32 2.53
N ASP A 483 -34.22 1.78 2.27
CA ASP A 483 -35.33 1.77 3.22
C ASP A 483 -35.33 0.53 4.11
N TYR A 484 -34.81 -0.60 3.63
CA TYR A 484 -34.75 -1.85 4.37
C TYR A 484 -33.61 -2.74 3.86
N ASP A 485 -33.13 -3.63 4.71
CA ASP A 485 -32.12 -4.61 4.34
C ASP A 485 -32.66 -5.64 3.36
N LYS A 486 -31.82 -5.99 2.38
CA LYS A 486 -32.10 -7.06 1.46
C LYS A 486 -30.90 -7.97 1.26
N VAL A 487 -31.18 -9.26 1.24
CA VAL A 487 -30.28 -10.30 0.77
C VAL A 487 -30.76 -10.77 -0.60
N SER A 488 -29.92 -10.61 -1.61
CA SER A 488 -30.20 -11.04 -2.98
C SER A 488 -29.28 -12.17 -3.37
N VAL A 489 -29.83 -13.34 -3.62
CA VAL A 489 -29.12 -14.58 -3.98
C VAL A 489 -29.51 -14.95 -5.41
N THR A 490 -28.55 -15.09 -6.31
CA THR A 490 -28.83 -15.60 -7.67
C THR A 490 -29.08 -17.10 -7.64
N GLY A 491 -28.33 -17.84 -6.82
CA GLY A 491 -28.45 -19.28 -6.63
C GLY A 491 -29.51 -19.70 -5.61
N ALA A 492 -29.28 -20.86 -4.98
CA ALA A 492 -30.10 -21.39 -3.92
C ALA A 492 -29.81 -20.69 -2.59
N LEU A 493 -30.88 -20.36 -1.86
CA LEU A 493 -30.83 -19.92 -0.47
C LEU A 493 -31.33 -21.04 0.45
N THR A 494 -30.50 -21.46 1.39
CA THR A 494 -30.90 -22.37 2.48
C THR A 494 -31.01 -21.57 3.78
N TYR A 495 -32.22 -21.51 4.34
CA TYR A 495 -32.48 -20.88 5.63
C TYR A 495 -32.07 -21.81 6.79
N GLY A 496 -31.48 -21.20 7.82
CA GLY A 496 -31.15 -21.82 9.09
C GLY A 496 -30.89 -20.73 10.13
N GLY A 497 -30.78 -21.12 11.40
CA GLY A 497 -30.51 -20.19 12.49
C GLY A 497 -31.66 -19.20 12.74
N ALA A 498 -31.36 -18.05 13.35
CA ALA A 498 -32.37 -17.06 13.73
C ALA A 498 -32.42 -15.87 12.76
N LEU A 499 -33.61 -15.33 12.53
CA LEU A 499 -33.82 -14.03 11.88
C LEU A 499 -34.34 -13.01 12.91
N SER A 500 -33.72 -11.84 12.98
CA SER A 500 -34.15 -10.71 13.81
C SER A 500 -34.31 -9.46 12.94
N VAL A 501 -35.54 -8.99 12.77
CA VAL A 501 -35.84 -7.75 12.04
C VAL A 501 -36.04 -6.61 13.03
N VAL A 502 -35.27 -5.53 12.91
CA VAL A 502 -35.23 -4.43 13.87
C VAL A 502 -35.43 -3.07 13.19
N ALA A 503 -35.78 -2.06 13.99
CA ALA A 503 -35.94 -0.69 13.50
C ALA A 503 -34.57 -0.04 13.28
N TYR A 504 -34.43 0.70 12.18
CA TYR A 504 -33.38 1.67 11.95
C TYR A 504 -33.99 3.08 11.91
N ASN A 505 -33.26 4.08 12.40
CA ASN A 505 -33.73 5.49 12.46
C ASN A 505 -35.15 5.65 13.03
N SER A 506 -35.49 4.88 14.08
CA SER A 506 -36.79 4.91 14.75
C SER A 506 -37.98 4.56 13.85
N TYR A 507 -37.78 3.72 12.82
CA TYR A 507 -38.86 3.20 12.00
C TYR A 507 -39.99 2.59 12.86
N ASN A 508 -41.23 2.96 12.53
CA ASN A 508 -42.42 2.47 13.21
C ASN A 508 -42.97 1.24 12.50
N PHE A 509 -43.06 0.12 13.22
CA PHE A 509 -43.63 -1.14 12.71
C PHE A 509 -45.16 -1.22 12.81
N ALA A 510 -45.83 -0.25 13.45
CA ALA A 510 -47.28 -0.21 13.62
C ALA A 510 -47.96 0.46 12.42
N GLN A 511 -47.74 -0.07 11.23
CA GLN A 511 -48.27 0.43 9.97
C GLN A 511 -48.15 -0.63 8.86
N ALA A 512 -49.10 -0.62 7.92
CA ALA A 512 -49.11 -1.58 6.83
C ALA A 512 -47.94 -1.34 5.86
N ALA A 513 -47.19 -2.40 5.55
CA ALA A 513 -46.03 -2.35 4.66
C ALA A 513 -45.65 -3.77 4.20
N SER A 514 -44.85 -3.86 3.13
CA SER A 514 -44.31 -5.14 2.64
C SER A 514 -42.85 -4.96 2.21
N PHE A 515 -42.00 -5.90 2.62
CA PHE A 515 -40.56 -5.85 2.41
C PHE A 515 -40.07 -7.21 1.89
N ASN A 516 -39.40 -7.22 0.73
CA ASN A 516 -38.75 -8.44 0.23
C ASN A 516 -37.34 -8.55 0.82
N LEU A 517 -37.26 -9.14 2.01
CA LEU A 517 -36.02 -9.28 2.77
C LEU A 517 -35.03 -10.26 2.09
N PHE A 518 -35.56 -11.30 1.43
CA PHE A 518 -34.76 -12.31 0.74
C PHE A 518 -35.25 -12.54 -0.70
N GLY A 519 -34.41 -12.20 -1.67
CA GLY A 519 -34.53 -12.63 -3.07
C GLY A 519 -33.64 -13.85 -3.32
N ALA A 520 -34.15 -14.91 -3.95
CA ALA A 520 -33.37 -16.11 -4.27
C ALA A 520 -33.89 -16.81 -5.54
N GLY A 521 -33.00 -17.50 -6.28
CA GLY A 521 -33.39 -18.34 -7.42
C GLY A 521 -34.17 -19.58 -6.99
N SER A 522 -33.80 -20.17 -5.85
CA SER A 522 -34.59 -21.18 -5.14
C SER A 522 -34.41 -21.04 -3.62
N ARG A 523 -35.37 -21.54 -2.84
CA ARG A 523 -35.37 -21.44 -1.37
C ARG A 523 -35.63 -22.81 -0.74
N SER A 524 -34.94 -23.10 0.34
CA SER A 524 -35.14 -24.30 1.15
C SER A 524 -34.80 -24.04 2.63
N GLY A 525 -35.09 -25.01 3.50
CA GLY A 525 -34.86 -24.88 4.94
C GLY A 525 -35.86 -23.94 5.62
N ASN A 526 -35.60 -23.66 6.90
CA ASN A 526 -36.40 -22.74 7.70
C ASN A 526 -35.52 -22.14 8.82
N PHE A 527 -35.86 -20.95 9.30
CA PHE A 527 -35.25 -20.41 10.51
C PHE A 527 -35.65 -21.26 11.73
N SER A 528 -34.82 -21.27 12.78
CA SER A 528 -35.18 -21.80 14.10
C SER A 528 -36.05 -20.82 14.89
N SER A 529 -35.91 -19.53 14.62
CA SER A 529 -36.72 -18.46 15.20
C SER A 529 -36.76 -17.24 14.29
N VAL A 530 -37.87 -16.51 14.32
CA VAL A 530 -38.03 -15.23 13.65
C VAL A 530 -38.58 -14.22 14.65
N SER A 531 -37.97 -13.04 14.73
CA SER A 531 -38.51 -11.91 15.48
C SER A 531 -38.60 -10.64 14.63
N VAL A 532 -39.59 -9.81 14.90
CA VAL A 532 -39.79 -8.50 14.26
C VAL A 532 -40.08 -7.48 15.35
N ALA A 533 -39.27 -6.42 15.44
CA ALA A 533 -39.36 -5.39 16.47
C ALA A 533 -39.41 -5.97 17.91
N GLY A 534 -38.65 -7.04 18.16
CA GLY A 534 -38.63 -7.76 19.43
C GLY A 534 -39.80 -8.73 19.66
N THR A 535 -40.82 -8.74 18.80
CA THR A 535 -41.92 -9.70 18.86
C THR A 535 -41.48 -11.02 18.23
N SER A 536 -41.59 -12.13 18.96
CA SER A 536 -41.32 -13.47 18.41
C SER A 536 -42.51 -13.96 17.58
N LEU A 537 -42.24 -14.51 16.41
CA LEU A 537 -43.25 -15.06 15.51
C LEU A 537 -43.35 -16.58 15.69
N THR A 538 -44.52 -17.13 15.36
CA THR A 538 -44.80 -18.57 15.40
C THR A 538 -44.81 -19.16 14.00
N ASN A 539 -44.22 -20.33 13.82
CA ASN A 539 -44.06 -20.98 12.53
C ASN A 539 -45.18 -21.98 12.25
N SER A 540 -45.80 -21.88 11.07
CA SER A 540 -46.65 -22.89 10.48
C SER A 540 -46.15 -23.18 9.06
N SER A 541 -45.42 -24.29 8.91
CA SER A 541 -44.94 -24.79 7.60
C SER A 541 -44.16 -23.76 6.75
N GLY A 542 -43.32 -22.93 7.38
CA GLY A 542 -42.50 -21.93 6.67
C GLY A 542 -43.10 -20.53 6.63
N VAL A 543 -44.33 -20.36 7.14
CA VAL A 543 -44.97 -19.07 7.38
C VAL A 543 -44.86 -18.73 8.85
N TRP A 544 -44.21 -17.62 9.16
CA TRP A 544 -44.01 -17.10 10.51
C TRP A 544 -44.98 -15.96 10.75
N SER A 545 -45.77 -16.01 11.82
CA SER A 545 -46.71 -14.93 12.12
C SER A 545 -46.90 -14.62 13.60
N ALA A 546 -47.29 -13.38 13.87
CA ALA A 546 -47.75 -12.88 15.17
C ALA A 546 -48.67 -11.68 14.97
N THR A 547 -49.66 -11.53 15.87
CA THR A 547 -50.53 -10.34 15.92
C THR A 547 -50.20 -9.55 17.17
N THR A 548 -49.80 -8.30 17.02
CA THR A 548 -49.52 -7.40 18.15
C THR A 548 -49.80 -5.95 17.77
N GLY A 549 -50.26 -5.14 18.72
CA GLY A 549 -50.52 -3.71 18.50
C GLY A 549 -51.55 -3.40 17.40
N GLY A 550 -52.45 -4.34 17.07
CA GLY A 550 -53.43 -4.19 16.00
C GLY A 550 -52.89 -4.48 14.59
N TYR A 551 -51.70 -5.08 14.48
CA TYR A 551 -51.08 -5.46 13.22
C TYR A 551 -50.70 -6.94 13.20
N ASP A 552 -50.85 -7.54 12.03
CA ASP A 552 -50.39 -8.89 11.70
C ASP A 552 -49.04 -8.79 11.02
N TYR A 553 -48.04 -9.41 11.63
CA TYR A 553 -46.70 -9.59 11.07
C TYR A 553 -46.64 -10.98 10.45
N THR A 554 -46.32 -11.08 9.17
CA THR A 554 -46.18 -12.36 8.46
C THR A 554 -44.89 -12.38 7.66
N PHE A 555 -43.98 -13.31 7.97
CA PHE A 555 -42.80 -13.60 7.16
C PHE A 555 -42.93 -14.97 6.51
N SER A 556 -42.70 -15.09 5.20
CA SER A 556 -42.71 -16.39 4.52
C SER A 556 -41.35 -16.75 3.96
N THR A 557 -40.90 -17.98 4.24
CA THR A 557 -39.67 -18.56 3.67
C THR A 557 -39.84 -18.97 2.21
N SER A 558 -41.06 -19.06 1.67
CA SER A 558 -41.29 -19.44 0.27
C SER A 558 -40.98 -18.29 -0.70
N ASP A 559 -41.24 -17.05 -0.30
CA ASP A 559 -41.05 -15.85 -1.12
C ASP A 559 -40.04 -14.84 -0.53
N GLY A 560 -39.69 -14.99 0.76
CA GLY A 560 -38.77 -14.11 1.47
C GLY A 560 -39.37 -12.76 1.87
N ASN A 561 -40.69 -12.63 1.84
CA ASN A 561 -41.40 -11.38 2.15
C ASN A 561 -41.76 -11.28 3.63
N LEU A 562 -41.55 -10.12 4.22
CA LEU A 562 -42.18 -9.67 5.46
C LEU A 562 -43.34 -8.73 5.10
N VAL A 563 -44.55 -9.09 5.51
CA VAL A 563 -45.76 -8.30 5.35
C VAL A 563 -46.27 -7.88 6.72
N ILE A 564 -46.58 -6.60 6.85
CA ILE A 564 -47.27 -6.02 7.99
C ILE A 564 -48.64 -5.56 7.49
N ALA A 565 -49.71 -6.10 8.06
CA ALA A 565 -51.09 -5.77 7.70
C ALA A 565 -51.87 -5.33 8.94
N THR A 566 -52.93 -4.55 8.76
CA THR A 566 -53.87 -4.28 9.86
C THR A 566 -54.56 -5.58 10.25
N ALA A 567 -54.51 -5.93 11.55
CA ALA A 567 -55.18 -7.12 12.04
C ALA A 567 -56.69 -6.99 11.82
N VAL A 568 -57.30 -8.02 11.22
CA VAL A 568 -58.75 -8.09 11.12
C VAL A 568 -59.30 -8.46 12.50
N PRO A 569 -60.17 -7.65 13.12
CA PRO A 569 -60.76 -8.02 14.41
C PRO A 569 -61.51 -9.34 14.26
N GLU A 570 -61.16 -10.36 15.05
CA GLU A 570 -62.01 -11.54 15.15
C GLU A 570 -63.42 -11.07 15.56
N PRO A 571 -64.50 -11.49 14.87
CA PRO A 571 -65.83 -11.15 15.31
C PRO A 571 -65.98 -11.70 16.73
N ALA A 572 -66.18 -10.81 17.70
CA ALA A 572 -66.36 -11.18 19.09
C ALA A 572 -67.33 -12.38 19.14
N ALA A 573 -66.97 -13.46 19.83
CA ALA A 573 -67.77 -14.69 19.86
C ALA A 573 -69.26 -14.43 20.18
N THR A 574 -69.58 -13.33 20.87
CA THR A 574 -70.93 -12.80 21.10
C THR A 574 -71.72 -12.45 19.84
N ALA A 575 -71.10 -11.95 18.76
CA ALA A 575 -71.77 -11.65 17.50
C ALA A 575 -72.12 -12.93 16.71
N ALA A 576 -71.23 -13.92 16.71
CA ALA A 576 -71.47 -15.23 16.09
C ALA A 576 -72.52 -16.05 16.86
N ILE A 577 -72.45 -16.06 18.19
CA ILE A 577 -73.43 -16.72 19.06
C ILE A 577 -74.78 -15.96 19.04
N GLY A 578 -74.77 -14.63 19.00
CA GLY A 578 -75.97 -13.80 18.89
C GLY A 578 -76.71 -13.98 17.57
N GLY A 579 -75.98 -14.11 16.45
CA GLY A 579 -76.54 -14.43 15.14
C GLY A 579 -77.16 -15.83 15.09
N ALA A 580 -76.50 -16.84 15.67
CA ALA A 580 -77.02 -18.20 15.76
C ALA A 580 -78.25 -18.31 16.69
N ALA A 581 -78.27 -17.59 17.81
CA ALA A 581 -79.40 -17.55 18.73
C ALA A 581 -80.64 -16.86 18.11
N LEU A 582 -80.44 -15.76 17.35
CA LEU A 582 -81.52 -15.08 16.64
C LEU A 582 -82.11 -15.94 15.49
N LEU A 583 -81.27 -16.68 14.77
CA LEU A 583 -81.72 -17.65 13.76
C LEU A 583 -82.47 -18.83 14.39
N GLY A 584 -82.02 -19.33 15.55
CA GLY A 584 -82.72 -20.33 16.35
C GLY A 584 -84.10 -19.86 16.84
N LEU A 585 -84.19 -18.61 17.32
CA LEU A 585 -85.45 -17.96 17.72
C LEU A 585 -86.40 -17.73 16.53
N ALA A 586 -85.88 -17.36 15.36
CA ALA A 586 -86.68 -17.21 14.14
C ALA A 586 -87.21 -18.57 13.62
N ALA A 587 -86.42 -19.64 13.70
CA ALA A 587 -86.85 -21.00 13.35
C ALA A 587 -87.92 -21.53 14.32
N LEU A 588 -87.80 -21.26 15.63
CA LEU A 588 -88.82 -21.57 16.64
C LEU A 588 -90.13 -20.78 16.42
N ARG A 589 -90.04 -19.52 15.96
CA ARG A 589 -91.22 -18.70 15.63
C ARG A 589 -91.94 -19.20 14.38
N ARG A 590 -91.22 -19.77 13.41
CA ARG A 590 -91.79 -20.35 12.18
C ARG A 590 -92.50 -21.69 12.45
N ARG A 591 -92.01 -22.49 13.40
CA ARG A 591 -92.65 -23.76 13.83
C ARG A 591 -93.94 -23.59 14.64
N ARG A 592 -94.18 -22.41 15.23
CA ARG A 592 -95.43 -22.09 15.96
C ARG A 592 -96.54 -21.51 15.08
N ARG A 593 -96.30 -21.35 13.78
CA ARG A 593 -97.28 -20.80 12.80
C ARG A 593 -97.59 -21.78 11.65
N ALA A 594 -97.27 -23.06 11.79
CA ALA A 594 -97.61 -24.13 10.86
C ALA A 594 -98.52 -25.15 11.55
#